data_AF-A0A8C7YDN6-F1
#
_entry.id   AF-A0A8C7YDN6-F1
#
_cell.length_a   1.000
_cell.length_b   1.000
_cell.length_c   1.000
_cell.angle_alpha   90.00
_cell.angle_beta   90.00
_cell.angle_gamma   90.00
#
_symmetry.space_group_name_H-M   'P 1'
#
loop_
_entity.id
_entity.type
_entity.pdbx_description
1 polymer ?
#
loop_
_entity_poly.entity_id
_entity_poly.type
_entity_poly.pdbx_seq_one_letter_code
_entity_poly.pdbx_strand_id
1 'polypeptide(L)' 'MAANIVTMKKIIQQLRLEASINRVKVSQAATDLQQFCLQNAQHDPLLTGMSSSNNPFRPQKVCSFL' A
#
# COMPACT_ATOMS: atom_id res chain seq x y z
N MET A 1 -21.80 24.35 28.65
CA MET A 1 -20.92 25.27 27.90
C MET A 1 -19.43 24.92 28.04
N ALA A 2 -18.92 24.59 29.23
CA ALA A 2 -17.50 24.28 29.45
C ALA A 2 -16.97 23.03 28.68
N ALA A 3 -17.78 21.97 28.54
CA ALA A 3 -17.38 20.76 27.82
C ALA A 3 -17.05 21.01 26.34
N ASN A 4 -17.80 21.90 25.67
CA ASN A 4 -17.55 22.25 24.26
C ASN A 4 -16.23 23.01 24.07
N ILE A 5 -15.85 23.85 25.05
CA ILE A 5 -14.59 24.60 25.00
C ILE A 5 -13.39 23.65 25.13
N VAL A 6 -13.48 22.60 25.96
CA VAL A 6 -12.43 21.60 26.10
C VAL A 6 -12.26 20.79 24.82
N THR A 7 -13.36 20.35 24.20
CA THR A 7 -13.34 19.65 22.91
C THR A 7 -12.72 20.51 21.81
N MET A 8 -13.08 21.79 21.76
CA MET A 8 -12.58 22.71 20.73
C MET A 8 -11.08 23.00 20.90
N LYS A 9 -10.59 23.13 22.15
CA LYS A 9 -9.16 23.23 22.44
C LYS A 9 -8.40 21.99 21.95
N LYS A 10 -8.94 20.79 22.16
CA LYS A 10 -8.35 19.54 21.68
C LYS A 10 -8.27 19.49 20.15
N ILE A 11 -9.33 19.94 19.46
CA ILE A 11 -9.34 20.03 17.99
C ILE A 11 -8.27 21.00 17.49
N ILE A 12 -8.13 22.18 18.11
CA ILE A 12 -7.11 23.15 17.71
C ILE A 12 -5.69 22.57 17.88
N GLN A 13 -5.44 21.84 18.97
CA GLN A 13 -4.16 21.17 19.17
C GLN A 13 -3.90 20.12 18.08
N GLN A 14 -4.91 19.33 17.72
CA GLN A 14 -4.81 18.36 16.63
C GLN A 14 -4.52 19.02 15.27
N LEU A 15 -5.25 20.07 14.93
CA LEU A 15 -5.06 20.79 13.67
C LEU A 15 -3.68 21.44 13.57
N ARG A 16 -3.14 21.95 14.69
CA ARG A 16 -1.76 22.48 14.73
C ARG A 16 -0.73 21.39 14.46
N LEU A 17 -0.92 20.20 15.01
CA LEU A 17 -0.05 19.05 14.74
C LEU A 17 -0.12 18.67 13.26
N GLU A 18 -1.32 18.52 12.70
CA GLU A 18 -1.51 18.16 11.28
C GLU A 18 -0.99 19.23 10.31
N ALA A 19 -1.09 20.51 10.68
CA ALA A 19 -0.52 21.61 9.91
C ALA A 19 1.02 21.58 9.91
N SER A 20 1.63 21.13 11.01
CA SER A 20 3.09 21.04 11.15
C SER A 20 3.73 19.85 10.41
N ILE A 21 2.93 18.97 9.79
CA ILE A 21 3.44 17.84 9.03
C ILE A 21 4.13 18.34 7.74
N ASN A 22 5.40 17.95 7.57
CA ASN A 22 6.16 18.21 6.37
C ASN A 22 5.59 17.41 5.20
N ARG A 23 5.16 18.11 4.15
CA ARG A 23 4.62 17.51 2.92
C ARG A 23 5.70 17.41 1.86
N VAL A 24 5.69 16.31 1.11
CA VAL A 24 6.50 16.14 -0.10
C VAL A 24 5.70 16.54 -1.33
N LYS A 25 6.38 16.89 -2.42
CA LYS A 25 5.70 17.17 -3.70
C LYS A 25 5.03 15.89 -4.20
N VAL A 26 3.80 16.02 -4.70
CA VAL A 26 3.06 14.89 -5.27
C VAL A 26 3.84 14.23 -6.41
N SER A 27 4.55 15.02 -7.22
CA SER A 27 5.42 14.51 -8.29
C SER A 27 6.56 13.63 -7.77
N GLN A 28 7.15 13.98 -6.62
CA GLN A 28 8.22 13.19 -6.00
C GLN A 28 7.64 11.88 -5.46
N ALA A 29 6.56 11.95 -4.68
CA ALA A 29 5.91 10.77 -4.15
C ALA A 29 5.45 9.80 -5.27
N ALA A 30 4.94 10.32 -6.39
CA ALA A 30 4.57 9.50 -7.54
C ALA A 30 5.78 8.80 -8.18
N THR A 31 6.91 9.49 -8.26
CA THR A 31 8.17 8.92 -8.78
C THR A 31 8.68 7.82 -7.85
N ASP A 32 8.68 8.07 -6.54
CA ASP A 32 9.14 7.11 -5.53
C ASP A 32 8.27 5.83 -5.55
N LEU A 33 6.94 5.99 -5.65
CA LEU A 33 6.01 4.87 -5.80
C LEU A 33 6.26 4.09 -7.09
N GLN A 34 6.45 4.78 -8.21
CA GLN A 34 6.75 4.11 -9.49
C GLN A 34 8.06 3.32 -9.41
N GLN A 35 9.12 3.90 -8.85
CA GLN A 35 10.39 3.22 -8.68
C GLN A 35 10.25 1.99 -7.78
N PHE A 36 9.52 2.10 -6.68
CA PHE A 36 9.23 0.97 -5.81
C PHE A 36 8.49 -0.14 -6.56
N CYS A 37 7.46 0.19 -7.33
CA CYS A 37 6.73 -0.79 -8.15
C CYS A 37 7.63 -1.46 -9.18
N LEU A 38 8.48 -0.72 -9.90
CA LEU A 38 9.38 -1.29 -10.91
C LEU A 38 10.43 -2.23 -10.31
N GLN A 39 10.98 -1.90 -9.15
CA GLN A 39 11.95 -2.75 -8.44
C GLN A 39 11.31 -4.05 -7.95
N ASN A 40 10.05 -4.00 -7.50
CA ASN A 40 9.34 -5.15 -6.97
C ASN A 40 8.53 -5.91 -8.03
N ALA A 41 8.33 -5.35 -9.23
CA ALA A 41 7.54 -5.97 -10.29
C ALA A 41 8.08 -7.35 -10.68
N GLN A 42 9.40 -7.56 -10.65
CA GLN A 42 10.03 -8.85 -10.98
C GLN A 42 9.82 -9.91 -9.89
N HIS A 43 9.55 -9.49 -8.66
CA HIS A 43 9.25 -10.37 -7.53
C HIS A 43 7.76 -10.60 -7.35
N ASP A 44 6.92 -9.87 -8.07
CA ASP A 44 5.48 -10.04 -8.06
C ASP A 44 5.10 -11.19 -9.01
N PRO A 45 4.66 -12.35 -8.49
CA PRO A 45 4.30 -13.50 -9.30
C PRO A 45 3.03 -13.27 -10.14
N LEU A 46 2.23 -12.26 -9.80
CA LEU A 46 1.04 -11.86 -10.57
C LEU A 46 1.41 -11.00 -11.79
N LEU A 47 2.50 -10.24 -11.72
CA LEU A 47 2.98 -9.40 -12.83
C LEU A 47 3.92 -10.15 -13.78
N THR A 48 4.82 -10.97 -13.24
CA THR A 48 5.80 -11.74 -14.05
C THR A 48 5.23 -13.02 -14.65
N GLY A 49 4.15 -13.54 -14.06
CA GLY A 49 3.64 -14.86 -14.38
C GLY A 49 4.50 -15.96 -13.77
N MET A 50 3.86 -16.91 -13.09
CA MET A 50 4.54 -18.07 -12.53
C MET A 50 4.51 -19.24 -13.50
N SER A 51 5.62 -19.98 -13.60
CA SER A 51 5.57 -21.32 -14.20
C SER A 51 4.58 -22.20 -13.42
N SER A 52 3.85 -23.09 -14.10
CA SER A 52 2.82 -23.90 -13.44
C SER A 52 3.35 -24.80 -12.32
N SER A 53 4.66 -25.06 -12.26
CA SER A 53 5.33 -25.82 -11.18
C SER A 53 5.55 -25.02 -9.91
N ASN A 54 5.61 -23.68 -9.98
CA ASN A 54 5.86 -22.79 -8.85
C ASN A 54 4.55 -22.21 -8.26
N ASN A 55 3.41 -22.44 -8.91
CA ASN A 55 2.12 -21.96 -8.44
C ASN A 55 1.47 -22.97 -7.45
N PRO A 56 1.34 -22.62 -6.15
CA PRO A 56 0.73 -23.50 -5.15
C PRO A 56 -0.78 -23.72 -5.37
N PHE A 57 -1.45 -22.86 -6.16
CA PHE A 57 -2.87 -23.00 -6.49
C PHE A 57 -3.12 -23.83 -7.75
N ARG A 58 -2.11 -24.53 -8.28
CA ARG A 58 -2.28 -25.38 -9.45
C ARG A 58 -3.24 -26.54 -9.13
N PRO A 59 -4.32 -26.77 -9.91
CA PRO A 59 -5.08 -28.00 -9.80
C PRO A 59 -4.17 -29.19 -10.13
N GLN A 60 -4.17 -30.22 -9.28
CA GLN A 60 -3.43 -31.45 -9.56
C GLN A 60 -3.95 -32.02 -10.88
N LYS A 61 -3.05 -32.24 -11.85
CA LYS A 61 -3.39 -33.07 -13.00
C LYS A 61 -3.63 -34.48 -12.46
N VAL A 62 -4.90 -34.88 -12.33
CA VAL A 62 -5.23 -36.29 -12.20
C VAL A 62 -4.70 -36.97 -13.47
N CYS A 63 -3.67 -37.80 -13.35
CA CYS A 63 -3.32 -38.72 -14.42
C CYS A 63 -4.48 -39.71 -14.53
N SER A 64 -5.42 -39.45 -15.43
CA SER A 64 -6.25 -40.51 -15.98
C SER A 64 -5.35 -41.37 -16.85
N PHE A 65 -4.87 -42.49 -16.29
CA PHE A 65 -4.40 -43.61 -17.10
C PHE A 65 -5.60 -44.11 -17.92
N LEU A 66 -5.53 -43.98 -19.24
CA LEU A 66 -6.40 -44.69 -20.17
C LEU A 66 -5.65 -45.91 -20.68
#